data_AF-A0AAV5TYV4-F1
#
_entry.id   AF-A0AAV5TYV4-F1
#
_cell.length_a   1.000
_cell.length_b   1.000
_cell.length_c   1.000
_cell.angle_alpha   90.00
_cell.angle_beta   90.00
_cell.angle_gamma   90.00
#
_symmetry.space_group_name_H-M   'P 1'
#
loop_
_entity.id
_entity.type
_entity.pdbx_description
1 polymer ?
#
loop_
_entity_poly.entity_id
_entity_poly.type
_entity_poly.pdbx_seq_one_letter_code
_entity_poly.pdbx_strand_id
1 'polypeptide(L)' 'RPMSNIRYVVNHVTVYKRPANLTTLAHSIYTPPNSAACGVDLGVGKEYLLAGFIASGGNLSTVMCGQV' A
#
# COMPACT_ATOMS: atom_id res chain seq x y z
N ARG A 1 11.68 -15.24 12.86
CA ARG A 1 11.64 -13.78 13.16
C ARG A 1 10.31 -13.25 12.66
N PRO A 2 9.51 -12.52 13.46
CA PRO A 2 8.27 -11.94 12.94
C PRO A 2 8.62 -10.93 11.85
N MET A 3 8.10 -11.13 10.63
CA MET A 3 8.29 -10.22 9.51
C MET A 3 7.31 -9.06 9.66
N SER A 4 7.77 -7.96 10.26
CA SER A 4 6.97 -6.73 10.34
C SER A 4 6.94 -6.05 8.96
N ASN A 5 5.74 -5.72 8.47
CA ASN A 5 5.59 -4.89 7.29
C ASN A 5 6.10 -3.46 7.55
N ILE A 6 6.59 -2.81 6.50
CA ILE A 6 6.86 -1.37 6.50
C ILE A 6 5.52 -0.64 6.35
N ARG A 7 5.35 0.45 7.11
CA ARG A 7 4.20 1.34 7.02
C ARG A 7 4.61 2.69 6.44
N TYR A 8 3.98 3.08 5.34
CA TYR A 8 4.09 4.43 4.78
C TYR A 8 2.84 5.23 5.13
N VAL A 9 3.03 6.49 5.50
CA VAL A 9 1.95 7.49 5.61
C VAL A 9 1.91 8.25 4.29
N VAL A 10 0.76 8.25 3.62
CA VAL A 10 0.57 8.82 2.29
C VAL A 10 -0.58 9.81 2.29
N ASN A 11 -0.58 10.71 1.30
CA ASN A 11 -1.73 11.53 0.96
C ASN A 11 -2.32 11.03 -0.37
N HIS A 12 -3.62 10.70 -0.38
CA HIS A 12 -4.28 10.23 -1.61
C HIS A 12 -4.63 11.43 -2.49
N VAL A 13 -3.80 11.71 -3.50
CA VAL A 13 -4.04 12.80 -4.46
C VAL A 13 -5.26 12.53 -5.34
N THR A 14 -5.34 11.30 -5.90
CA THR A 14 -6.46 10.84 -6.74
C THR A 14 -6.74 9.36 -6.46
N VAL A 15 -8.02 8.98 -6.33
CA VAL A 15 -8.43 7.58 -6.12
C VAL A 15 -9.21 7.09 -7.34
N TYR A 16 -8.59 6.21 -8.13
CA TYR A 16 -9.21 5.65 -9.35
C TYR A 16 -10.12 4.44 -9.07
N LYS A 17 -9.80 3.65 -8.04
CA LYS A 17 -10.57 2.46 -7.65
C LYS A 17 -10.53 2.27 -6.15
N ARG A 18 -11.68 1.93 -5.56
CA ARG A 18 -11.83 1.59 -4.14
C ARG A 18 -12.99 0.58 -4.00
N PRO A 19 -12.92 -0.37 -3.05
CA PRO A 19 -14.05 -1.25 -2.77
C PRO A 19 -15.33 -0.46 -2.43
N ALA A 20 -16.46 -0.92 -2.94
CA ALA A 20 -17.75 -0.22 -2.82
C ALA A 20 -18.22 -0.03 -1.37
N ASN A 21 -17.76 -0.89 -0.46
CA ASN A 21 -18.09 -0.86 0.97
C ASN A 21 -17.29 0.18 1.77
N LEU A 22 -16.34 0.87 1.16
CA LEU A 22 -15.62 1.97 1.80
C LEU A 22 -16.16 3.30 1.28
N THR A 23 -15.85 4.40 1.98
CA THR A 23 -16.08 5.79 1.51
C THR A 23 -14.75 6.52 1.30
N THR A 24 -13.71 6.16 2.06
CA THR A 24 -12.35 6.70 1.95
C THR A 24 -11.32 5.57 2.05
N LEU A 25 -10.08 5.84 1.63
CA LEU A 25 -8.94 4.94 1.86
C LEU A 25 -8.16 5.40 3.09
N ALA A 26 -7.57 4.45 3.81
CA ALA A 26 -6.64 4.77 4.89
C ALA A 26 -5.38 5.46 4.33
N HIS A 27 -4.86 6.43 5.07
CA HIS A 27 -3.60 7.12 4.76
C HIS A 27 -2.36 6.28 5.14
N SER A 28 -2.55 5.10 5.70
CA SER A 28 -1.46 4.16 6.01
C SER A 28 -1.49 3.00 5.00
N ILE A 29 -0.37 2.81 4.31
CA ILE A 29 -0.16 1.70 3.39
C ILE A 29 0.95 0.79 3.93
N TYR A 30 0.74 -0.52 3.81
CA TYR A 30 1.69 -1.52 4.28
C TYR A 30 2.31 -2.30 3.11
N THR A 31 3.58 -2.67 3.26
CA THR A 31 4.28 -3.52 2.29
C THR A 31 5.34 -4.36 2.99
N PRO A 32 5.72 -5.54 2.44
CA PRO A 32 6.84 -6.31 2.98
C PRO A 32 8.14 -5.50 3.00
N PRO A 33 9.05 -5.76 3.95
CA PRO A 33 10.24 -4.92 4.12
C PRO A 33 11.35 -5.15 3.10
N ASN A 34 11.28 -6.22 2.31
CA ASN A 34 12.32 -6.60 1.38
C ASN A 34 11.73 -6.93 0.00
N SER A 35 12.51 -6.68 -1.04
CA SER A 35 12.14 -6.94 -2.43
C SER A 35 11.95 -8.43 -2.73
N ALA A 36 12.66 -9.32 -2.02
CA ALA A 36 12.50 -10.77 -2.15
C ALA A 36 11.09 -11.26 -1.75
N ALA A 37 10.40 -10.51 -0.90
CA ALA A 37 9.00 -10.70 -0.53
C ALA A 37 8.06 -9.73 -1.30
N CYS A 38 8.54 -9.17 -2.41
CA CYS A 38 7.82 -8.20 -3.24
C CYS A 38 7.46 -6.88 -2.52
N GLY A 39 8.25 -6.50 -1.52
CA GLY A 39 8.14 -5.20 -0.86
C GLY A 39 8.43 -4.05 -1.80
N VAL A 40 7.68 -2.95 -1.70
CA VAL A 40 7.94 -1.72 -2.48
C VAL A 40 8.74 -0.71 -1.68
N ASP A 41 9.66 -0.03 -2.36
CA ASP A 41 10.40 1.10 -1.81
C ASP A 41 9.83 2.41 -2.36
N LEU A 42 9.30 3.25 -1.47
CA LEU A 42 8.64 4.51 -1.81
C LEU A 42 9.45 5.67 -1.22
N GLY A 43 9.86 6.60 -2.08
CA GLY A 43 10.54 7.81 -1.65
C GLY A 43 9.58 8.81 -1.00
N VAL A 44 9.95 9.36 0.16
CA VAL A 44 9.19 10.42 0.82
C VAL A 44 9.16 11.68 -0.06
N GLY A 45 7.98 12.30 -0.17
CA GLY A 45 7.77 13.52 -0.96
C GLY A 45 7.68 13.29 -2.47
N LYS A 46 7.60 12.03 -2.93
CA LYS A 46 7.36 11.69 -4.33
C LYS A 46 5.93 11.21 -4.54
N GLU A 47 5.41 11.45 -5.75
CA GLU A 47 4.09 10.99 -6.16
C GLU A 47 4.21 9.68 -6.94
N TYR A 48 3.29 8.76 -6.68
CA TYR A 48 3.26 7.43 -7.28
C TYR A 48 1.81 7.03 -7.60
N LEU A 49 1.63 6.34 -8.74
CA LEU A 49 0.40 5.60 -9.01
C LEU A 49 0.51 4.21 -8.40
N LEU A 50 -0.23 3.94 -7.34
CA LEU A 50 -0.19 2.66 -6.63
C LEU A 50 -1.49 1.86 -6.86
N ALA A 51 -1.31 0.59 -7.21
CA ALA A 51 -2.35 -0.42 -7.09
C ALA A 51 -2.10 -1.26 -5.82
N GLY A 52 -3.18 -1.78 -5.24
CA GLY A 52 -3.09 -2.48 -3.97
C GLY A 52 -4.36 -3.24 -3.61
N PHE A 53 -4.35 -3.79 -2.42
CA PHE A 53 -5.43 -4.62 -1.89
C PHE A 53 -5.64 -4.35 -0.41
N ILE A 54 -6.78 -4.79 0.12
CA ILE A 54 -7.06 -4.74 1.55
C ILE A 54 -6.68 -6.10 2.13
N ALA A 55 -5.68 -6.13 3.00
CA ALA A 55 -5.25 -7.34 3.69
C ALA A 55 -6.24 -7.74 4.79
N SER A 56 -6.14 -8.97 5.27
CA SER A 56 -6.89 -9.45 6.44
C SER A 56 -6.66 -8.52 7.62
N GLY A 57 -7.74 -7.97 8.18
CA GLY A 57 -7.69 -6.92 9.22
C GLY A 57 -7.92 -5.50 8.71
N GLY A 58 -8.21 -5.30 7.42
CA GLY A 58 -8.64 -4.01 6.88
C GLY A 58 -7.50 -3.06 6.47
N ASN A 59 -6.24 -3.52 6.55
CA ASN A 59 -5.07 -2.72 6.22
C ASN A 59 -4.87 -2.60 4.71
N LEU A 60 -4.78 -1.37 4.20
CA LEU A 60 -4.41 -1.12 2.80
C LEU A 60 -2.95 -1.52 2.59
N SER A 61 -2.72 -2.41 1.63
CA SER A 61 -1.40 -2.99 1.36
C SER A 61 -1.08 -2.97 -0.13
N THR A 62 0.21 -2.91 -0.44
CA THR A 62 0.72 -2.97 -1.82
C THR A 62 2.00 -3.79 -1.89
N VAL A 63 2.25 -4.38 -3.06
CA VAL A 63 3.41 -5.23 -3.37
C VAL A 63 3.85 -4.97 -4.81
N MET A 64 5.12 -5.19 -5.12
CA MET A 64 5.70 -4.92 -6.45
C MET A 64 4.90 -5.60 -7.58
N CYS A 65 4.47 -6.86 -7.38
CA CYS A 65 3.74 -7.61 -8.41
C CYS A 65 2.29 -7.16 -8.60
N GLY A 66 1.78 -6.24 -7.76
CA GLY A 66 0.41 -5.75 -7.82
C GLY A 66 0.23 -4.51 -8.68
N GLN A 67 1.31 -3.89 -9.13
CA GLN A 67 1.32 -2.78 -10.08
C GLN A 67 1.56 -3.33 -11.49
N VAL A 68 0.48 -3.58 -12.23
CA VAL A 68 0.50 -3.88 -13.68
C VAL A 68 -0.55 -3.04 -14.39
#